data_AF-A0A523PSJ1-F1
#
_entry.id   AF-A0A523PSJ1-F1
#
_cell.length_a   1.000
_cell.length_b   1.000
_cell.length_c   1.000
_cell.angle_alpha   90.00
_cell.angle_beta   90.00
_cell.angle_gamma   90.00
#
_symmetry.space_group_name_H-M   'P 1'
#
loop_
_entity.id
_entity.type
_entity.pdbx_description
1 polymer ?
#
loop_
_entity_poly.entity_id
_entity_poly.type
_entity_poly.pdbx_seq_one_letter_code
_entity_poly.pdbx_strand_id
1 'polypeptide(L)'
;MRVTREHMRSAFVSTSGEVLISPPCFQATRPEGAWTRTERAERGAVSRRDDSRLEETAAAAGAALAHAGYFGPFGIDAYRHALPGRGGAHDVLTHLSEINARLTLDWVTGIGARSEVIATLTL
;
A
#
# COMPACT_ATOMS: atom_id res chain seq x y z
N MET A 1 14.84 1.14 16.86
CA MET A 1 14.20 0.92 15.55
C MET A 1 13.69 2.26 15.06
N ARG A 2 14.00 2.67 13.82
CA ARG A 2 13.57 3.96 13.26
C ARG A 2 12.91 3.74 11.91
N VAL A 3 11.75 4.35 11.67
CA VAL A 3 11.12 4.36 10.33
C VAL A 3 11.98 5.19 9.38
N THR A 4 12.33 4.63 8.23
CA THR A 4 13.09 5.31 7.15
C THR A 4 12.25 5.54 5.90
N ARG A 5 11.09 4.88 5.80
CA ARG A 5 10.14 5.02 4.71
C ARG A 5 8.76 4.53 5.17
N GLU A 6 7.74 5.27 4.80
CA GLU A 6 6.35 4.83 4.87
C GLU A 6 5.88 4.53 3.46
N HIS A 7 5.33 3.33 3.28
CA HIS A 7 4.79 2.82 2.03
C HIS A 7 3.28 2.69 2.17
N MET A 8 2.57 2.99 1.09
CA MET A 8 1.13 2.76 0.99
C MET A 8 0.80 2.07 -0.32
N ARG A 9 -0.20 1.19 -0.29
CA ARG A 9 -0.76 0.58 -1.50
C ARG A 9 -2.28 0.49 -1.41
N SER A 10 -2.95 1.38 -2.11
CA SER A 10 -4.38 1.30 -2.41
C SER A 10 -4.72 0.07 -3.25
N ALA A 11 -5.93 -0.44 -3.05
CA ALA A 11 -6.53 -1.48 -3.86
C ALA A 11 -8.07 -1.36 -3.82
N PHE A 12 -8.75 -2.06 -4.73
CA PHE A 12 -10.20 -2.13 -4.78
C PHE A 12 -10.64 -3.58 -4.87
N VAL A 13 -11.62 -3.97 -4.06
CA VAL A 13 -12.32 -5.25 -4.16
C VAL A 13 -13.62 -5.04 -4.93
N SER A 14 -13.78 -5.73 -6.06
CA SER A 14 -15.02 -5.70 -6.86
C SER A 14 -16.16 -6.43 -6.16
N THR A 15 -17.38 -6.28 -6.69
CA THR A 15 -18.55 -7.07 -6.25
C THR A 15 -18.39 -8.58 -6.52
N SER A 16 -17.55 -8.96 -7.50
CA SER A 16 -17.18 -10.34 -7.80
C SER A 16 -16.01 -10.87 -6.96
N GLY A 17 -15.40 -10.02 -6.12
CA GLY A 17 -14.26 -10.38 -5.27
C GLY A 17 -12.89 -10.25 -5.95
N GLU A 18 -12.82 -9.70 -7.16
CA GLU A 18 -11.56 -9.40 -7.84
C GLU A 18 -10.83 -8.22 -7.18
N VAL A 19 -9.50 -8.28 -7.12
CA VAL A 19 -8.67 -7.27 -6.45
C VAL A 19 -7.84 -6.48 -7.47
N LEU A 20 -8.12 -5.18 -7.60
CA LEU A 20 -7.31 -4.26 -8.40
C LEU A 20 -6.33 -3.52 -7.50
N ILE A 21 -5.02 -3.64 -7.74
CA ILE A 21 -3.97 -3.10 -6.86
C ILE A 21 -3.26 -1.92 -7.53
N SER A 22 -3.05 -0.85 -6.77
CA SER A 22 -2.29 0.33 -7.20
C SER A 22 -0.78 0.05 -7.28
N PRO A 23 -0.03 0.88 -8.02
CA PRO A 23 1.42 0.96 -7.85
C PRO A 23 1.79 1.55 -6.48
N PRO A 24 2.95 1.19 -5.91
CA PRO A 24 3.31 1.64 -4.58
C PRO A 24 3.44 3.16 -4.49
N CYS A 25 3.01 3.70 -3.36
CA CYS A 25 3.16 5.11 -3.01
C CYS A 25 4.00 5.25 -1.73
N PHE A 26 4.53 6.44 -1.50
CA PHE A 26 5.18 6.84 -0.26
C PHE A 26 4.33 7.85 0.49
N GLN A 27 4.35 7.76 1.81
CA GLN A 27 3.80 8.78 2.70
C GLN A 27 4.95 9.60 3.28
N ALA A 28 4.85 10.92 3.16
CA ALA A 28 5.78 11.83 3.81
C ALA A 28 5.14 12.35 5.09
N THR A 29 5.82 12.13 6.21
CA THR A 29 5.40 12.56 7.54
C THR A 29 6.40 13.55 8.13
N ARG A 30 5.90 14.41 9.03
CA ARG A 30 6.76 15.22 9.90
C ARG A 30 7.41 14.33 10.98
N PRO A 31 8.45 14.80 11.68
CA PRO A 31 9.08 14.02 12.76
C PRO A 31 8.11 13.54 13.84
N GLU A 32 7.03 14.28 14.10
CA GLU A 32 5.95 13.92 15.02
C GLU A 32 4.94 12.89 14.45
N GLY A 33 5.12 12.44 13.21
CA GLY A 33 4.25 11.46 12.54
C GLY A 33 3.07 12.07 11.78
N ALA A 34 2.90 13.40 11.79
CA ALA A 34 1.83 14.05 11.06
C ALA A 34 2.05 13.92 9.54
N TRP A 35 1.04 13.40 8.83
CA TRP A 35 1.06 13.33 7.36
C TRP A 35 1.20 14.70 6.71
N THR A 36 1.96 14.76 5.61
CA THR A 36 2.15 15.99 4.83
C THR A 36 1.80 15.83 3.35
N ARG A 37 2.14 14.69 2.76
CA ARG A 37 1.84 14.39 1.35
C ARG A 37 1.94 12.90 1.05
N THR A 38 1.26 12.51 -0.01
CA THR A 38 1.39 11.20 -0.65
C THR A 38 2.04 11.38 -2.01
N GLU A 39 3.02 10.55 -2.34
CA GLU A 39 3.69 10.59 -3.63
C GLU A 39 3.72 9.19 -4.25
N ARG A 40 3.46 9.09 -5.56
CA ARG A 40 3.66 7.84 -6.27
C ARG A 40 5.14 7.49 -6.25
N ALA A 41 5.48 6.23 -5.99
CA ALA A 41 6.86 5.81 -6.14
C ALA A 41 7.25 5.87 -7.62
N GLU A 42 8.37 6.54 -7.90
CA GLU A 42 8.98 6.52 -9.22
C GLU A 42 9.44 5.10 -9.59
N ARG A 43 9.62 4.86 -10.90
CA ARG A 43 10.11 3.57 -11.39
C ARG A 43 11.47 3.26 -10.76
N GLY A 44 11.56 2.14 -10.05
CA GLY A 44 12.80 1.69 -9.40
C GLY A 44 13.06 2.30 -8.02
N ALA A 45 12.22 3.23 -7.55
CA ALA A 45 12.31 3.76 -6.19
C ALA A 45 11.95 2.72 -5.12
N VAL A 46 11.16 1.70 -5.48
CA VAL A 46 10.93 0.49 -4.69
C VAL A 46 11.66 -0.67 -5.36
N SER A 47 12.40 -1.46 -4.58
CA SER A 47 13.07 -2.64 -5.11
C SER A 47 12.03 -3.64 -5.64
N ARG A 48 12.36 -4.41 -6.68
CA ARG A 48 11.42 -5.40 -7.24
C ARG A 48 10.91 -6.39 -6.18
N ARG A 49 11.81 -6.82 -5.28
CA ARG A 49 11.47 -7.74 -4.19
C ARG A 49 10.45 -7.13 -3.23
N ASP A 50 10.63 -5.86 -2.86
CA ASP A 50 9.72 -5.19 -1.94
C ASP A 50 8.39 -4.85 -2.60
N ASP A 51 8.43 -4.46 -3.88
CA ASP A 51 7.23 -4.21 -4.67
C ASP A 51 6.37 -5.48 -4.76
N SER A 52 6.96 -6.64 -5.10
CA SER A 52 6.26 -7.92 -5.11
C SER A 52 5.67 -8.27 -3.74
N ARG A 53 6.41 -8.06 -2.63
CA ARG A 53 5.89 -8.32 -1.28
C ARG A 53 4.71 -7.43 -0.91
N LEU A 54 4.75 -6.16 -1.29
CA LEU A 54 3.63 -5.23 -1.07
C LEU A 54 2.41 -5.62 -1.92
N GLU A 55 2.64 -6.05 -3.16
CA GLU A 55 1.58 -6.52 -4.05
C GLU A 55 0.92 -7.81 -3.54
N GLU A 56 1.72 -8.82 -3.19
CA GLU A 56 1.25 -10.07 -2.59
C GLU A 56 0.46 -9.82 -1.30
N THR A 57 0.95 -8.90 -0.45
CA THR A 57 0.26 -8.53 0.78
C THR A 57 -1.09 -7.85 0.49
N ALA A 58 -1.13 -6.89 -0.44
CA ALA A 58 -2.37 -6.22 -0.81
C ALA A 58 -3.36 -7.20 -1.45
N ALA A 59 -2.89 -8.13 -2.28
CA ALA A 59 -3.71 -9.20 -2.86
C ALA A 59 -4.30 -10.11 -1.79
N ALA A 60 -3.49 -10.56 -0.82
CA ALA A 60 -3.95 -11.41 0.28
C ALA A 60 -4.97 -10.68 1.18
N ALA A 61 -4.72 -9.40 1.50
CA ALA A 61 -5.67 -8.58 2.25
C ALA A 61 -6.99 -8.40 1.48
N GLY A 62 -6.92 -8.09 0.18
CA GLY A 62 -8.09 -7.95 -0.68
C GLY A 62 -8.91 -9.24 -0.78
N ALA A 63 -8.26 -10.39 -0.93
CA ALA A 63 -8.93 -11.69 -0.96
C ALA A 63 -9.62 -12.01 0.39
N ALA A 64 -8.96 -11.70 1.51
CA ALA A 64 -9.56 -11.88 2.83
C ALA A 64 -10.77 -10.95 3.06
N LEU A 65 -10.68 -9.70 2.61
CA LEU A 65 -11.79 -8.74 2.63
C LEU A 65 -12.97 -9.24 1.78
N ALA A 66 -12.71 -9.67 0.54
CA ALA A 66 -13.72 -10.24 -0.35
C ALA A 66 -14.42 -11.45 0.28
N HIS A 67 -13.64 -12.37 0.89
CA HIS A 67 -14.19 -13.54 1.57
C HIS A 67 -15.08 -13.17 2.76
N ALA A 68 -14.78 -12.07 3.44
CA ALA A 68 -15.62 -11.52 4.51
C ALA A 68 -16.86 -10.76 3.99
N GLY A 69 -17.08 -10.71 2.67
CA GLY A 69 -18.21 -10.01 2.04
C GLY A 69 -17.98 -8.51 1.84
N TYR A 70 -16.75 -8.02 2.02
CA TYR A 70 -16.42 -6.63 1.74
C TYR A 70 -16.23 -6.41 0.23
N PHE A 71 -16.79 -5.33 -0.28
CA PHE A 71 -16.48 -4.78 -1.59
C PHE A 71 -16.21 -3.28 -1.43
N GLY A 72 -15.29 -2.74 -2.24
CA GLY A 72 -14.92 -1.33 -2.20
C GLY A 72 -13.41 -1.08 -2.06
N PRO A 73 -13.03 0.19 -1.85
CA PRO A 73 -11.65 0.62 -1.77
C PRO A 73 -11.01 0.27 -0.43
N PHE A 74 -9.76 -0.18 -0.45
CA PHE A 74 -8.95 -0.33 0.73
C PHE A 74 -7.50 0.10 0.49
N GLY A 75 -6.72 0.24 1.55
CA GLY A 75 -5.27 0.42 1.45
C GLY A 75 -4.53 -0.34 2.54
N ILE A 76 -3.29 -0.72 2.24
CA ILE A 76 -2.36 -1.23 3.24
C ILE A 76 -1.27 -0.20 3.53
N ASP A 77 -0.89 -0.10 4.81
CA ASP A 77 0.27 0.68 5.24
C ASP A 77 1.42 -0.26 5.60
N ALA A 78 2.61 0.10 5.16
CA ALA A 78 3.83 -0.67 5.33
C ALA A 78 5.00 0.25 5.66
N TYR A 79 5.96 -0.25 6.44
CA TYR A 79 7.04 0.57 6.96
C TYR A 79 8.39 -0.07 6.69
N ARG A 80 9.35 0.74 6.25
CA ARG A 80 10.76 0.37 6.28
C ARG A 80 11.37 0.88 7.57
N HIS A 81 12.07 -0.02 8.26
CA HIS A 81 12.76 0.30 9.51
C HIS A 81 14.26 0.07 9.38
N ALA A 82 15.04 1.02 9.89
CA ALA A 82 16.43 0.79 10.24
C ALA A 82 16.49 0.09 11.61
N LEU A 83 17.03 -1.12 11.62
CA LEU A 83 17.27 -1.93 12.82
C LEU A 83 18.76 -1.91 13.18
N PRO A 84 19.12 -1.70 14.46
CA PRO A 84 20.51 -1.85 14.90
C PRO A 84 20.92 -3.33 14.86
N GLY A 85 22.12 -3.61 14.37
CA GLY A 85 22.72 -4.95 14.37
C GLY A 85 24.19 -4.91 14.79
N ARG A 86 24.76 -6.09 15.13
CA ARG A 86 26.16 -6.22 15.57
C ARG A 86 27.20 -5.69 14.56
N GLY A 87 26.82 -5.48 13.29
CA GLY A 87 27.67 -4.92 12.23
C GLY A 87 27.20 -3.59 11.65
N GLY A 88 26.30 -2.87 12.33
CA GLY A 88 25.70 -1.63 11.83
C GLY A 88 24.19 -1.74 11.62
N ALA A 89 23.57 -0.63 11.21
CA ALA A 89 22.15 -0.59 10.92
C ALA A 89 21.84 -1.34 9.62
N HIS A 90 20.73 -2.07 9.58
CA HIS A 90 20.19 -2.69 8.37
C HIS A 90 18.70 -2.38 8.21
N ASP A 91 18.26 -2.29 6.96
CA ASP A 91 16.88 -1.94 6.63
C ASP A 91 16.02 -3.19 6.46
N VAL A 92 14.86 -3.21 7.12
CA VAL A 92 13.86 -4.28 7.02
C VAL A 92 12.52 -3.67 6.63
N LEU A 93 11.81 -4.33 5.70
CA LEU A 93 10.43 -3.99 5.34
C LEU A 93 9.45 -4.79 6.19
N THR A 94 8.64 -4.09 6.97
CA THR A 94 7.38 -4.58 7.53
C THR A 94 6.29 -4.31 6.48
N HIS A 95 5.93 -5.33 5.71
CA HIS A 95 5.07 -5.20 4.53
C HIS A 95 3.59 -5.03 4.84
N LEU A 96 3.19 -5.17 6.12
CA LEU A 96 1.84 -4.87 6.60
C LEU A 96 1.88 -4.38 8.05
N SER A 97 1.29 -3.23 8.31
CA SER A 97 1.06 -2.70 9.66
C SER A 97 -0.40 -2.37 9.90
N GLU A 98 -1.10 -1.83 8.89
CA GLU A 98 -2.51 -1.45 8.98
C GLU A 98 -3.24 -1.77 7.67
N ILE A 99 -4.55 -2.06 7.80
CA ILE A 99 -5.49 -2.17 6.68
C ILE A 99 -6.59 -1.12 6.88
N ASN A 100 -6.80 -0.31 5.85
CA ASN A 100 -7.80 0.75 5.83
C ASN A 100 -8.90 0.42 4.82
N ALA A 101 -10.06 -0.08 5.26
CA ALA A 101 -11.19 -0.45 4.39
C ALA A 101 -12.03 0.76 3.92
N ARG A 102 -11.36 1.74 3.33
CA ARG A 102 -11.93 2.99 2.79
C ARG A 102 -11.01 3.57 1.71
N LEU A 103 -11.47 4.62 1.05
CA LEU A 103 -10.60 5.45 0.21
C LEU A 103 -9.46 6.03 1.06
N THR A 104 -8.23 5.85 0.58
CA THR A 104 -7.02 6.33 1.24
C THR A 104 -6.36 7.46 0.46
N LEU A 105 -5.41 8.15 1.10
CA LEU A 105 -4.78 9.36 0.56
C LEU A 105 -3.97 9.11 -0.72
N ASP A 106 -3.61 7.86 -1.02
CA ASP A 106 -2.94 7.47 -2.25
C ASP A 106 -3.90 7.10 -3.39
N TRP A 107 -5.22 7.08 -3.16
CA TRP A 107 -6.19 6.60 -4.13
C TRP A 107 -6.11 7.33 -5.48
N VAL A 108 -6.13 8.66 -5.48
CA VAL A 108 -6.08 9.45 -6.73
C VAL A 108 -4.74 9.26 -7.46
N THR A 109 -3.66 9.16 -6.69
CA THR A 109 -2.27 9.05 -7.18
C THR A 109 -1.91 7.65 -7.68
N GLY A 110 -2.50 6.62 -7.07
CA GLY A 110 -2.23 5.22 -7.32
C GLY A 110 -3.27 4.54 -8.21
N ILE A 111 -4.55 4.79 -7.96
CA ILE A 111 -5.70 4.14 -8.62
C ILE A 111 -6.49 5.09 -9.53
N GLY A 112 -6.55 6.39 -9.27
CA GLY A 112 -7.33 7.35 -10.05
C GLY A 112 -7.00 7.37 -11.56
N ALA A 113 -5.79 6.97 -11.94
CA ALA A 113 -5.40 6.77 -13.34
C ALA A 113 -6.02 5.52 -14.01
N ARG A 114 -6.77 4.69 -13.25
CA ARG A 114 -7.46 3.46 -13.68
C ARG A 114 -8.99 3.55 -13.48
N SER A 115 -9.54 4.76 -13.40
CA SER A 115 -10.96 5.01 -13.13
C SER A 115 -11.91 4.24 -14.08
N GLU A 116 -11.52 4.08 -15.34
CA GLU A 116 -12.28 3.31 -16.35
C GLU A 116 -12.37 1.81 -16.01
N VAL A 117 -11.32 1.26 -15.40
CA VAL A 117 -11.27 -0.15 -14.96
C VAL A 117 -12.20 -0.36 -13.76
N ILE A 118 -12.25 0.60 -12.84
CA ILE A 118 -13.17 0.51 -11.68
C ILE A 118 -14.63 0.54 -12.13
N ALA A 119 -14.98 1.39 -13.10
CA ALA A 119 -16.34 1.46 -13.63
C ALA A 119 -16.82 0.11 -14.19
N THR A 120 -15.90 -0.72 -14.70
CA THR A 120 -16.21 -2.07 -15.22
C THR A 120 -16.34 -3.10 -14.10
N LEU A 121 -15.70 -2.87 -12.94
CA LEU A 121 -15.71 -3.77 -11.77
C LEU A 121 -16.86 -3.50 -10.78
N THR A 122 -17.65 -2.46 -11.02
CA THR A 122 -18.82 -2.08 -10.21
C THR A 122 -20.17 -2.48 -10.81
N LEU A 123 -20.17 -3.07 -12.02
CA LEU A 123 -21.34 -3.59 -12.72
C LEU A 123 -21.45 -5.11 -12.55
#